data_AF-A0A946W0T3-F1
#
_entry.id   AF-A0A946W0T3-F1
#
_cell.length_a   1.000
_cell.length_b   1.000
_cell.length_c   1.000
_cell.angle_alpha   90.00
_cell.angle_beta   90.00
_cell.angle_gamma   90.00
#
_symmetry.space_group_name_H-M   'P 1'
#
loop_
_entity.id
_entity.type
_entity.pdbx_description
1 polymer ?
#
loop_
_entity_poly.entity_id
_entity_poly.type
_entity_poly.pdbx_seq_one_letter_code
_entity_poly.pdbx_strand_id
1 'polypeptide(L)' 'YWTDIAADATDGVAFRTYWGSQTLRQKNYFHHVWVVASGNVAASTVPVPGTVWLFGSALAGLLGYRRSRA' A
#
# COMPACT_ATOMS: atom_id res chain seq x y z
N TYR A 1 -13.34 -0.22 0.68
CA TYR A 1 -12.55 -0.39 -0.56
C TYR A 1 -13.53 -0.36 -1.71
N TRP A 2 -13.18 0.30 -2.82
CA TRP A 2 -14.02 0.32 -4.02
C TRP A 2 -13.55 -0.79 -4.96
N THR A 3 -14.48 -1.44 -5.66
CA THR A 3 -14.22 -2.50 -6.65
C THR A 3 -15.06 -2.22 -7.89
N ASP A 4 -14.47 -2.43 -9.06
CA ASP A 4 -15.16 -2.27 -10.34
C ASP A 4 -15.86 -3.57 -10.77
N ILE A 5 -15.81 -4.61 -9.94
CA ILE A 5 -16.47 -5.89 -10.18
C ILE A 5 -17.88 -5.85 -9.59
N ALA A 6 -18.89 -5.99 -10.46
CA ALA A 6 -20.26 -6.23 -10.04
C ALA A 6 -20.43 -7.70 -9.63
N ALA A 7 -20.74 -7.95 -8.36
CA ALA A 7 -21.07 -9.28 -7.85
C ALA A 7 -22.58 -9.50 -7.87
N ASP A 8 -23.01 -10.72 -8.23
CA ASP A 8 -24.40 -11.15 -8.10
C ASP A 8 -24.72 -11.56 -6.64
N ALA A 9 -25.98 -11.81 -6.33
CA ALA A 9 -26.44 -12.20 -4.99
C ALA A 9 -25.74 -13.46 -4.46
N THR A 10 -25.30 -14.36 -5.35
CA THR A 10 -24.62 -15.62 -5.03
C THR A 10 -23.12 -15.50 -4.84
N ASP A 11 -22.52 -14.37 -5.21
CA ASP A 11 -21.06 -14.18 -5.21
C ASP A 11 -20.60 -13.08 -4.27
N GLY A 12 -19.39 -13.24 -3.74
CA GLY A 12 -18.66 -12.23 -3.00
C GLY A 12 -17.41 -11.79 -3.77
N VAL A 13 -17.05 -10.52 -3.65
CA VAL A 13 -15.77 -10.02 -4.15
C VAL A 13 -14.67 -10.40 -3.18
N ALA A 14 -13.60 -11.01 -3.71
CA ALA A 14 -12.42 -11.41 -2.95
C ALA A 14 -11.15 -10.82 -3.57
N PHE A 15 -10.20 -10.45 -2.70
CA PHE A 15 -8.88 -9.98 -3.10
C PHE A 15 -7.85 -11.12 -2.95
N ARG A 16 -7.18 -11.46 -4.04
CA ARG A 16 -6.06 -12.42 -4.05
C ARG A 16 -4.76 -11.65 -3.80
N THR A 17 -4.30 -11.65 -2.55
CA THR A 17 -3.10 -10.92 -2.12
C THR A 17 -1.82 -11.42 -2.77
N TYR A 18 -1.74 -12.70 -3.14
CA TYR A 18 -0.55 -13.29 -3.77
C TYR A 18 -0.28 -12.74 -5.19
N TRP A 19 -1.32 -12.44 -5.97
CA TRP A 19 -1.20 -11.92 -7.34
C TRP A 19 -1.66 -10.46 -7.48
N GLY A 20 -2.17 -9.85 -6.40
CA GLY A 20 -2.72 -8.49 -6.45
C GLY A 20 -3.98 -8.35 -7.32
N SER A 21 -4.80 -9.40 -7.43
CA SER A 21 -5.99 -9.41 -8.31
C SER A 21 -7.30 -9.51 -7.55
N GLN A 22 -8.38 -8.99 -8.14
CA GLN A 22 -9.74 -9.14 -7.63
C GLN A 22 -10.45 -10.31 -8.34
N THR A 23 -11.38 -10.96 -7.67
CA THR A 23 -12.13 -12.09 -8.23
C THR A 23 -13.50 -12.25 -7.59
N LEU A 24 -14.41 -12.92 -8.28
CA LEU A 24 -15.67 -13.40 -7.70
C LEU A 24 -15.46 -14.77 -7.05
N ARG A 25 -16.12 -15.00 -5.92
CA ARG A 25 -16.17 -16.28 -5.19
C ARG A 25 -17.59 -16.58 -4.78
N GLN A 26 -18.02 -17.81 -5.04
CA GLN A 26 -19.35 -18.26 -4.66
C GLN A 26 -19.48 -18.34 -3.14
N LYS A 27 -20.61 -17.89 -2.60
CA LYS A 27 -20.87 -17.85 -1.16
C LYS A 27 -21.14 -19.22 -0.52
N ASN A 28 -21.38 -20.26 -1.32
CA ASN A 28 -21.62 -21.63 -0.85
C ASN A 28 -20.33 -22.43 -0.63
N TYR A 29 -19.16 -21.85 -0.88
CA TYR A 29 -17.86 -22.44 -0.56
C TYR A 29 -17.25 -21.82 0.69
N PHE A 30 -16.62 -22.67 1.50
CA PHE A 30 -15.82 -22.21 2.62
C PHE A 30 -14.48 -21.65 2.10
N HIS A 31 -14.17 -20.43 2.50
CA HIS A 31 -12.93 -19.75 2.17
C HIS A 31 -12.26 -19.24 3.44
N HIS A 32 -10.94 -19.37 3.52
CA HIS A 32 -10.16 -18.68 4.54
C HIS A 32 -10.05 -17.22 4.14
N VAL A 33 -10.53 -16.33 5.01
CA VAL A 33 -10.50 -14.89 4.80
C VAL A 33 -9.59 -14.27 5.85
N TRP A 34 -8.72 -13.37 5.40
CA TRP A 34 -7.98 -12.52 6.31
C TRP A 34 -8.78 -11.24 6.55
N VAL A 35 -9.40 -11.15 7.74
CA VAL A 35 -10.12 -9.94 8.15
C VAL A 35 -9.09 -8.93 8.63
N VAL A 36 -9.06 -7.79 7.96
CA VAL A 36 -8.20 -6.67 8.33
C VAL A 36 -9.08 -5.62 9.00
N ALA A 37 -8.97 -5.51 10.33
CA ALA A 37 -9.62 -4.43 11.06
C ALA A 37 -8.90 -3.09 10.81
N SER A 38 -9.62 -1.99 11.00
CA SER A 38 -9.03 -0.65 11.00
C SER A 38 -7.89 -0.59 12.03
N GLY A 39 -6.68 -0.27 11.58
CA GLY A 39 -5.46 -0.28 12.40
C GLY A 39 -4.64 -1.58 12.36
N ASN A 40 -5.15 -2.68 11.78
CA ASN A 40 -4.37 -3.92 11.61
C ASN A 40 -3.41 -3.85 10.42
N VAL A 41 -3.74 -3.08 9.38
CA VAL A 41 -2.69 -2.56 8.51
C VAL A 41 -2.04 -1.48 9.33
N ALA A 42 -0.88 -1.78 9.93
CA ALA A 42 0.02 -0.71 10.30
C ALA A 42 0.16 0.12 9.03
N ALA A 43 -0.47 1.30 9.00
CA ALA A 43 -0.12 2.31 8.02
C ALA A 43 1.39 2.31 8.08
N SER A 44 2.07 1.91 7.00
CA SER A 44 3.51 1.85 6.96
C SER A 44 3.96 3.23 7.42
N THR A 45 4.31 3.32 8.70
CA THR A 45 4.78 4.52 9.35
C THR A 45 6.21 4.57 8.87
N VAL A 46 6.38 4.83 7.57
CA VAL A 46 7.64 5.26 7.01
C VAL A 46 8.08 6.34 7.97
N PRO A 47 9.19 6.14 8.70
CA PRO A 47 9.56 7.10 9.70
C PRO A 47 9.76 8.42 8.97
N VAL A 48 8.81 9.34 9.15
CA VAL A 48 8.92 10.72 8.70
C VAL A 48 10.30 11.29 9.10
N PRO A 49 10.89 10.94 10.27
CA PRO A 49 12.26 11.37 10.59
C PRO A 49 13.30 11.01 9.52
N GLY A 50 13.27 9.81 8.95
CA GLY A 50 14.29 9.36 7.99
C GLY A 50 14.22 10.08 6.64
N THR A 51 13.00 10.31 6.14
CA THR A 51 12.79 11.03 4.87
C THR A 51 13.27 12.48 4.93
N VAL A 52 13.06 13.16 6.07
CA VAL A 52 13.56 14.53 6.29
C VAL A 52 15.09 14.58 6.28
N TRP A 53 15.77 13.61 6.89
CA TRP A 53 17.24 13.53 6.86
C TRP A 53 17.81 13.24 5.48
N LEU A 54 17.18 12.32 4.73
CA LEU A 54 17.56 12.03 3.35
C LEU A 54 17.42 13.26 2.45
N PHE A 55 16.29 13.97 2.57
CA PHE A 55 16.06 15.18 1.79
C PHE A 55 17.02 16.30 2.18
N GLY A 56 17.24 16.50 3.47
CA GLY A 56 18.17 17.51 4.01
C GLY A 56 19.61 17.26 3.58
N SER A 57 20.08 16.01 3.65
CA SER A 57 21.45 15.64 3.25
C SER A 57 21.67 15.73 1.73
N ALA A 58 20.69 15.33 0.93
CA ALA A 58 20.73 15.50 -0.52
C ALA A 58 20.78 16.98 -0.91
N LEU A 59 19.96 17.83 -0.28
CA LEU A 59 19.94 19.26 -0.54
C LEU A 59 21.25 19.96 -0.12
N ALA A 60 21.77 19.62 1.07
CA ALA A 60 23.05 20.13 1.54
C ALA A 60 24.20 19.72 0.61
N GLY A 61 24.22 18.46 0.15
CA GLY A 61 25.20 17.96 -0.81
C GLY A 61 25.14 18.70 -2.15
N LEU A 62 23.93 18.97 -2.67
CA LEU A 62 23.73 19.69 -3.92
C LEU A 62 24.22 21.16 -3.83
N LEU A 63 23.90 21.85 -2.73
CA LEU A 63 24.36 23.22 -2.50
C LEU A 63 25.87 23.29 -2.30
N GLY A 64 26.46 22.34 -1.57
CA GLY A 64 27.90 22.23 -1.38
C GLY A 64 28.65 21.99 -2.70
N TYR A 65 28.14 21.09 -3.54
CA TYR A 65 28.71 20.79 -4.85
C TYR A 65 28.73 22.01 -5.78
N ARG A 66 27.64 22.78 -5.82
CA ARG A 66 27.56 24.03 -6.61
C ARG A 66 28.59 25.06 -6.15
N ARG A 67 28.82 25.17 -4.85
CA ARG A 67 29.74 26.16 -4.26
C ARG A 67 31.22 25.79 -4.43
N SER A 68 31.52 24.49 -4.62
CA SER A 68 32.87 24.02 -4.95
C SER A 68 33.23 24.15 -6.44
N ARG A 69 32.25 24.40 -7.32
CA ARG A 69 32.44 24.51 -8.78
C ARG A 69 32.30 25.94 -9.32
N ALA A 70 31.98 26.90 -8.46
CA ALA A 70 32.00 28.34 -8.76
C ALA A 70 33.29 28.94 -8.20
#